data_AF-A0A504KTY2-F1
#
_entry.id   AF-A0A504KTY2-F1
#
_cell.length_a   1.000
_cell.length_b   1.000
_cell.length_c   1.000
_cell.angle_alpha   90.00
_cell.angle_beta   90.00
_cell.angle_gamma   90.00
#
_symmetry.space_group_name_H-M   'P 1'
#
loop_
_entity.id
_entity.type
_entity.pdbx_description
1 polymer ?
#
loop_
_entity_poly.entity_id
_entity_poly.type
_entity_poly.pdbx_seq_one_letter_code
_entity_poly.pdbx_strand_id
1 'polypeptide(L)'
;MLTEDFIGRILIVVVTTVLAVLSFIALLFHFNGETPASILAFTTKIFSVTLLLLQIIMTTARLPPKGTAAGVKPRIISVAGSFMMLVAMFLTEPVDSELLQVVALCLILVGTASSIFCLFWLGRSFSIMATARRLVTTGPYSIVRHPLYVCEAVFVLGMIVSHFSAIMLALGIIQFLLQFRRARYEELILRQTFPEYEEYAKRVPMLVPWLAPAPALSSDTEV
;
A
#
# COMPACT_ATOMS: atom_id res chain seq x y z
N MET A 1 -4.59 14.01 -19.29
CA MET A 1 -4.83 13.82 -17.84
C MET A 1 -5.96 12.82 -17.56
N LEU A 2 -7.19 13.03 -18.05
CA LEU A 2 -8.32 12.10 -17.87
C LEU A 2 -8.07 10.70 -18.45
N THR A 3 -7.51 10.62 -19.65
CA THR A 3 -7.23 9.35 -20.34
C THR A 3 -6.18 8.50 -19.60
N GLU A 4 -5.17 9.16 -19.02
CA GLU A 4 -4.09 8.47 -18.30
C GLU A 4 -4.55 7.91 -16.94
N ASP A 5 -5.38 8.66 -16.20
CA ASP A 5 -6.00 8.17 -14.96
C ASP A 5 -6.99 7.04 -15.24
N PHE A 6 -7.73 7.13 -16.36
CA PHE A 6 -8.69 6.11 -16.78
C PHE A 6 -8.01 4.79 -17.17
N ILE A 7 -6.95 4.83 -17.99
CA ILE A 7 -6.17 3.63 -18.35
C ILE A 7 -5.56 2.98 -17.10
N GLY A 8 -4.98 3.80 -16.21
CA GLY A 8 -4.44 3.30 -14.95
C GLY A 8 -5.52 2.64 -14.09
N ARG A 9 -6.73 3.21 -14.05
CA ARG A 9 -7.88 2.66 -13.32
C ARG A 9 -8.28 1.28 -13.85
N ILE A 10 -8.44 1.16 -15.17
CA ILE A 10 -8.81 -0.12 -15.80
C ILE A 10 -7.78 -1.18 -15.46
N LEU A 11 -6.49 -0.86 -15.64
CA LEU A 11 -5.41 -1.80 -15.37
C LEU A 11 -5.42 -2.29 -13.92
N ILE A 12 -5.55 -1.37 -12.95
CA ILE A 12 -5.62 -1.73 -11.53
C ILE A 12 -6.84 -2.61 -11.25
N VAL A 13 -8.03 -2.20 -11.70
CA VAL A 13 -9.26 -2.97 -11.44
C VAL A 13 -9.14 -4.37 -12.04
N VAL A 14 -8.65 -4.51 -13.27
CA VAL A 14 -8.46 -5.82 -13.90
C VAL A 14 -7.49 -6.68 -13.10
N VAL A 15 -6.31 -6.16 -12.75
CA VAL A 15 -5.30 -6.91 -12.00
C VAL A 15 -5.82 -7.31 -10.62
N THR A 16 -6.40 -6.37 -9.87
CA THR A 16 -6.94 -6.64 -8.53
C THR A 16 -8.12 -7.62 -8.59
N THR A 17 -9.00 -7.52 -9.59
CA THR A 17 -10.12 -8.46 -9.78
C THR A 17 -9.61 -9.86 -10.10
N VAL A 18 -8.64 -10.01 -11.01
CA VAL A 18 -8.04 -11.33 -11.33
C VAL A 18 -7.43 -11.94 -10.06
N LEU A 19 -6.63 -11.19 -9.31
CA LEU A 19 -6.02 -11.66 -8.07
C LEU A 19 -7.06 -12.01 -6.99
N ALA A 20 -8.14 -11.23 -6.88
CA ALA A 20 -9.24 -11.50 -5.96
C ALA A 20 -9.99 -12.79 -6.34
N VAL A 21 -10.26 -13.01 -7.62
CA VAL A 21 -10.90 -14.24 -8.12
C VAL A 21 -10.02 -15.46 -7.88
N LEU A 22 -8.73 -15.40 -8.23
CA LEU A 22 -7.78 -16.49 -7.95
C LEU A 22 -7.70 -16.79 -6.45
N SER A 23 -7.70 -15.74 -5.62
CA SER A 23 -7.66 -15.88 -4.16
C SER A 23 -8.94 -16.48 -3.60
N PHE A 24 -10.10 -16.13 -4.16
CA PHE A 24 -11.40 -16.68 -3.79
C PHE A 24 -11.54 -18.15 -4.21
N ILE A 25 -11.11 -18.51 -5.42
CA ILE A 25 -11.09 -19.90 -5.89
C ILE A 25 -10.23 -20.77 -4.97
N ALA A 26 -9.03 -20.31 -4.61
CA ALA A 26 -8.17 -21.01 -3.64
C ALA A 26 -8.86 -21.18 -2.27
N LEU A 27 -9.67 -20.20 -1.84
CA LEU A 27 -10.46 -20.30 -0.61
C LEU A 27 -11.57 -21.37 -0.72
N LEU A 28 -12.22 -21.49 -1.89
CA LEU A 28 -13.24 -22.52 -2.13
C LEU A 28 -12.65 -23.93 -2.12
N PHE A 29 -11.48 -24.14 -2.74
CA PHE A 29 -10.77 -25.42 -2.69
C PHE A 29 -10.42 -25.84 -1.26
N HIS A 30 -10.08 -24.87 -0.40
CA HIS A 30 -9.87 -25.13 1.02
C HIS A 30 -11.15 -25.60 1.72
N PHE A 31 -12.28 -24.91 1.52
CA PHE A 31 -13.57 -25.29 2.10
C PHE A 31 -14.05 -26.66 1.64
N ASN A 32 -13.72 -27.06 0.40
CA ASN A 32 -14.09 -28.35 -0.17
C ASN A 32 -13.17 -29.51 0.25
N GLY A 33 -12.20 -29.27 1.14
CA GLY A 33 -11.37 -30.32 1.76
C GLY A 33 -10.26 -30.87 0.87
N GLU A 34 -9.99 -30.29 -0.29
CA GLU A 34 -8.97 -30.78 -1.24
C GLU A 34 -7.53 -30.40 -0.84
N THR A 35 -7.36 -29.44 0.09
CA THR A 35 -6.04 -29.04 0.60
C THR A 35 -6.02 -29.01 2.13
N PRO A 36 -5.14 -29.77 2.82
CA PRO A 36 -4.92 -29.64 4.25
C PRO A 36 -4.07 -28.39 4.53
N ALA A 37 -4.61 -27.21 4.23
CA ALA A 37 -3.97 -25.96 4.57
C ALA A 37 -4.26 -25.65 6.05
N SER A 38 -3.23 -25.26 6.81
CA SER A 38 -3.38 -24.89 8.22
C SER A 38 -4.41 -23.74 8.37
N ILE A 39 -5.08 -23.67 9.53
CA ILE A 39 -6.01 -22.57 9.90
C ILE A 39 -5.40 -21.19 9.61
N LEU A 40 -4.08 -21.12 9.70
CA LEU A 40 -3.27 -19.95 9.42
C LEU A 40 -3.25 -19.53 7.94
N ALA A 41 -3.06 -20.48 7.03
CA ALA A 41 -3.09 -20.22 5.59
C ALA A 41 -4.47 -19.71 5.16
N PHE A 42 -5.52 -20.31 5.73
CA PHE A 42 -6.90 -19.86 5.56
C PHE A 42 -7.10 -18.42 6.05
N THR A 43 -6.67 -18.12 7.29
CA THR A 43 -6.79 -16.79 7.89
C THR A 43 -6.05 -15.74 7.06
N THR A 44 -4.81 -16.02 6.65
CA THR A 44 -4.00 -15.11 5.81
C THR A 44 -4.68 -14.82 4.47
N LYS A 45 -5.35 -15.82 3.88
CA LYS A 45 -6.10 -15.67 2.64
C LYS A 45 -7.30 -14.73 2.80
N ILE A 46 -8.05 -14.83 3.89
CA ILE A 46 -9.18 -13.93 4.20
C ILE A 46 -8.72 -12.46 4.28
N PHE A 47 -7.63 -12.18 5.01
CA PHE A 47 -7.12 -10.81 5.13
C PHE A 47 -6.63 -10.25 3.79
N SER A 48 -5.97 -11.08 2.99
CA SER A 48 -5.51 -10.71 1.64
C SER A 48 -6.69 -10.37 0.72
N VAL A 49 -7.75 -11.20 0.72
CA VAL A 49 -8.97 -10.95 -0.06
C VAL A 49 -9.66 -9.66 0.40
N THR A 50 -9.79 -9.45 1.71
CA THR A 50 -10.37 -8.23 2.27
C THR A 50 -9.64 -6.98 1.78
N LEU A 51 -8.30 -7.02 1.77
CA LEU A 51 -7.49 -5.90 1.29
C LEU A 51 -7.65 -5.66 -0.22
N LEU A 52 -7.73 -6.71 -1.04
CA LEU A 52 -7.98 -6.60 -2.47
C LEU A 52 -9.37 -6.02 -2.77
N LEU A 53 -10.41 -6.45 -2.05
CA LEU A 53 -11.75 -5.89 -2.20
C LEU A 53 -11.78 -4.41 -1.81
N LEU A 54 -11.11 -4.03 -0.72
CA LEU A 54 -10.99 -2.63 -0.32
C LEU A 54 -10.28 -1.79 -1.39
N GLN A 55 -9.24 -2.32 -2.02
CA GLN A 55 -8.57 -1.65 -3.14
C GLN A 55 -9.52 -1.43 -4.34
N ILE A 56 -10.37 -2.40 -4.69
CA ILE A 56 -11.37 -2.26 -5.76
C ILE A 56 -12.36 -1.15 -5.41
N ILE A 57 -12.92 -1.17 -4.20
CA ILE A 57 -13.91 -0.19 -3.73
C ILE A 57 -13.29 1.22 -3.73
N MET A 58 -12.11 1.39 -3.15
CA MET A 58 -11.45 2.70 -3.10
C MET A 58 -11.02 3.20 -4.48
N THR A 59 -10.58 2.31 -5.38
CA THR A 59 -10.19 2.69 -6.75
C THR A 59 -11.40 3.10 -7.59
N THR A 60 -12.58 2.55 -7.31
CA THR A 60 -13.82 2.88 -8.03
C THR A 60 -14.54 4.09 -7.45
N ALA A 61 -14.49 4.29 -6.13
CA ALA A 61 -15.18 5.39 -5.43
C ALA A 61 -14.36 6.70 -5.32
N ARG A 62 -13.15 6.77 -5.88
CA ARG A 62 -12.24 7.93 -5.75
C ARG A 62 -12.74 9.22 -6.42
N LEU A 63 -12.23 10.36 -5.94
CA LEU A 63 -12.48 11.69 -6.51
C LEU A 63 -11.79 11.86 -7.89
N PRO A 64 -12.19 12.85 -8.72
CA PRO A 64 -11.46 13.17 -9.94
C PRO A 64 -10.04 13.68 -9.62
N PRO A 65 -9.01 13.30 -10.41
CA PRO A 65 -7.64 13.76 -10.20
C PRO A 65 -7.49 15.24 -10.54
N LYS A 66 -6.71 15.95 -9.72
CA LYS A 66 -6.20 17.31 -9.98
C LYS A 66 -4.84 17.29 -10.69
N GLY A 67 -4.06 16.23 -10.53
CA GLY A 67 -2.78 16.02 -11.21
C GLY A 67 -2.39 14.53 -11.24
N THR A 68 -1.64 14.11 -12.26
CA THR A 68 -1.24 12.71 -12.47
C THR A 68 0.19 12.65 -13.02
N ALA A 69 1.00 11.67 -12.58
CA ALA A 69 2.32 11.43 -13.16
C ALA A 69 2.18 11.09 -14.65
N ALA A 70 2.86 11.85 -15.51
CA ALA A 70 2.89 11.58 -16.94
C ALA A 70 3.80 10.36 -17.26
N GLY A 71 3.40 9.60 -18.27
CA GLY A 71 4.22 8.52 -18.84
C GLY A 71 4.03 7.13 -18.23
N VAL A 72 4.72 6.15 -18.82
CA VAL A 72 4.53 4.72 -18.52
C VAL A 72 5.30 4.28 -17.26
N LYS A 73 6.47 4.87 -16.99
CA LYS A 73 7.34 4.46 -15.87
C LYS A 73 6.64 4.51 -14.51
N PRO A 74 5.96 5.60 -14.11
CA PRO A 74 5.28 5.66 -12.81
C PRO A 74 4.18 4.59 -12.69
N ARG A 75 3.53 4.23 -13.80
CA ARG A 75 2.47 3.22 -13.83
C ARG A 75 3.01 1.81 -13.59
N ILE A 76 4.09 1.46 -14.29
CA ILE A 76 4.77 0.18 -14.09
C ILE A 76 5.25 0.08 -12.64
N ILE A 77 5.86 1.14 -12.10
CA ILE A 77 6.33 1.17 -10.71
C ILE A 77 5.16 0.96 -9.73
N SER A 78 4.04 1.65 -9.94
CA SER A 78 2.83 1.48 -9.11
C SER A 78 2.27 0.07 -9.15
N VAL A 79 2.11 -0.51 -10.34
CA VAL A 79 1.53 -1.85 -10.52
C VAL A 79 2.49 -2.91 -9.96
N ALA A 80 3.77 -2.85 -10.33
CA ALA A 80 4.77 -3.78 -9.82
C ALA A 80 4.88 -3.69 -8.29
N GLY A 81 5.01 -2.48 -7.74
CA GLY A 81 5.13 -2.28 -6.29
C GLY A 81 3.92 -2.76 -5.50
N SER A 82 2.71 -2.70 -6.06
CA SER A 82 1.47 -3.13 -5.38
C SER A 82 1.17 -4.63 -5.51
N PHE A 83 1.58 -5.29 -6.60
CA PHE A 83 1.13 -6.65 -6.90
C PHE A 83 2.23 -7.70 -6.96
N MET A 84 3.51 -7.33 -7.08
CA MET A 84 4.59 -8.31 -7.26
C MET A 84 4.72 -9.30 -6.10
N MET A 85 4.55 -8.83 -4.86
CA MET A 85 4.65 -9.70 -3.68
C MET A 85 3.50 -10.69 -3.60
N LEU A 86 2.29 -10.28 -4.03
CA LEU A 86 1.14 -11.18 -4.08
C LEU A 86 1.37 -12.28 -5.11
N VAL A 87 1.91 -11.94 -6.28
CA VAL A 87 2.29 -12.94 -7.29
C VAL A 87 3.36 -13.89 -6.75
N ALA A 88 4.37 -13.35 -6.05
CA ALA A 88 5.45 -14.16 -5.47
C ALA A 88 4.93 -15.21 -4.49
N MET A 89 3.95 -14.87 -3.63
CA MET A 89 3.32 -15.83 -2.71
C MET A 89 2.66 -17.02 -3.41
N PHE A 90 2.19 -16.87 -4.66
CA PHE A 90 1.65 -17.98 -5.44
C PHE A 90 2.75 -18.89 -6.04
N LEU A 91 3.98 -18.39 -6.13
CA LEU A 91 5.11 -19.09 -6.74
C LEU A 91 6.08 -19.69 -5.72
N THR A 92 5.93 -19.33 -4.44
CA THR A 92 6.83 -19.76 -3.36
C THR A 92 6.09 -20.60 -2.34
N GLU A 93 6.74 -21.62 -1.81
CA GLU A 93 6.17 -22.46 -0.76
C GLU A 93 6.17 -21.75 0.60
N PRO A 94 5.15 -21.96 1.45
CA PRO A 94 5.15 -21.48 2.82
C PRO A 94 6.25 -22.13 3.67
N VAL A 95 6.68 -21.44 4.72
CA VAL A 95 7.63 -21.98 5.71
C VAL A 95 6.91 -22.99 6.63
N ASP A 96 7.56 -24.13 6.90
CA ASP A 96 6.98 -25.19 7.75
C ASP A 96 6.92 -24.84 9.25
N SER A 97 7.69 -23.85 9.69
CA SER A 97 7.77 -23.46 11.11
C SER A 97 6.51 -22.73 11.58
N GLU A 98 5.76 -23.35 12.48
CA GLU A 98 4.56 -22.78 13.11
C GLU A 98 4.81 -21.43 13.79
N LEU A 99 5.96 -21.26 14.47
CA LEU A 99 6.30 -20.00 15.13
C LEU A 99 6.46 -18.85 14.11
N LEU A 100 7.22 -19.07 13.03
CA LEU A 100 7.41 -18.06 11.98
C LEU A 100 6.09 -17.72 11.30
N GLN A 101 5.26 -18.73 11.12
CA GLN A 101 3.92 -18.65 10.59
C GLN A 101 2.99 -17.78 11.47
N VAL A 102 3.02 -17.94 12.80
CA VAL A 102 2.28 -17.06 13.74
C VAL A 102 2.82 -15.63 13.70
N VAL A 103 4.15 -15.45 13.69
CA VAL A 103 4.77 -14.12 13.58
C VAL A 103 4.36 -13.42 12.28
N ALA A 104 4.37 -14.15 11.15
CA ALA A 104 3.94 -13.65 9.86
C ALA A 104 2.48 -13.19 9.89
N LEU A 105 1.59 -13.98 10.50
CA LEU A 105 0.19 -13.59 10.68
C LEU A 105 0.06 -12.30 11.48
N CYS A 106 0.75 -12.17 12.61
CA CYS A 106 0.71 -10.95 13.42
C CYS A 106 1.15 -9.72 12.61
N LEU A 107 2.23 -9.84 11.83
CA LEU A 107 2.71 -8.76 10.97
C LEU A 107 1.70 -8.40 9.87
N ILE A 108 1.12 -9.40 9.20
CA ILE A 108 0.09 -9.21 8.17
C ILE A 108 -1.14 -8.53 8.77
N LEU A 109 -1.60 -8.96 9.95
CA LEU A 109 -2.73 -8.37 10.66
C LEU A 109 -2.49 -6.90 11.02
N VAL A 110 -1.35 -6.63 11.67
CA VAL A 110 -0.99 -5.27 12.07
C VAL A 110 -0.83 -4.37 10.85
N GLY A 111 -0.13 -4.82 9.80
CA GLY A 111 0.03 -4.09 8.55
C GLY A 111 -1.30 -3.82 7.84
N THR A 112 -2.20 -4.80 7.80
CA THR A 112 -3.53 -4.65 7.19
C THR A 112 -4.41 -3.69 7.99
N ALA A 113 -4.53 -3.88 9.30
CA ALA A 113 -5.37 -3.04 10.16
C ALA A 113 -4.90 -1.58 10.16
N SER A 114 -3.58 -1.35 10.27
CA SER A 114 -2.99 -0.01 10.20
C SER A 114 -3.12 0.62 8.80
N SER A 115 -3.08 -0.18 7.72
CA SER A 115 -3.37 0.30 6.36
C SER A 115 -4.83 0.73 6.21
N ILE A 116 -5.78 -0.06 6.71
CA ILE A 116 -7.21 0.28 6.73
C ILE A 116 -7.44 1.60 7.48
N PHE A 117 -6.79 1.76 8.64
CA PHE A 117 -6.82 3.02 9.38
C PHE A 117 -6.28 4.20 8.55
N CYS A 118 -5.14 4.06 7.88
CA CYS A 118 -4.59 5.11 7.01
C CYS A 118 -5.49 5.41 5.80
N LEU A 119 -6.15 4.39 5.24
CA LEU A 119 -7.09 4.53 4.14
C LEU A 119 -8.38 5.24 4.56
N PHE A 120 -8.85 5.04 5.79
CA PHE A 120 -9.99 5.78 6.34
C PHE A 120 -9.75 7.30 6.33
N TRP A 121 -8.55 7.73 6.73
CA TRP A 121 -8.16 9.15 6.70
C TRP A 121 -8.00 9.70 5.28
N LEU A 122 -7.45 8.90 4.36
CA LEU A 122 -7.26 9.32 2.96
C LEU A 122 -8.59 9.37 2.19
N GLY A 123 -9.50 8.44 2.53
CA GLY A 123 -10.80 8.26 1.94
C GLY A 123 -10.76 8.21 0.41
N ARG A 124 -11.63 8.99 -0.22
CA ARG A 124 -11.75 9.08 -1.69
C ARG A 124 -10.56 9.74 -2.39
N SER A 125 -9.53 10.14 -1.64
CA SER A 125 -8.28 10.72 -2.18
C SER A 125 -7.26 9.64 -2.57
N PHE A 126 -7.47 8.39 -2.14
CA PHE A 126 -6.56 7.27 -2.42
C PHE A 126 -6.45 6.95 -3.91
N SER A 127 -5.25 6.55 -4.31
CA SER A 127 -4.99 5.94 -5.61
C SER A 127 -3.71 5.13 -5.60
N ILE A 128 -3.72 4.02 -6.33
CA ILE A 128 -2.52 3.21 -6.61
C ILE A 128 -1.58 3.92 -7.61
N MET A 129 -2.12 4.78 -8.46
CA MET A 129 -1.29 5.63 -9.33
C MET A 129 -0.88 6.90 -8.59
N ALA A 130 0.37 7.34 -8.80
CA ALA A 130 0.84 8.63 -8.32
C ALA A 130 -0.01 9.75 -8.92
N THR A 131 -0.93 10.28 -8.11
CA THR A 131 -1.96 11.23 -8.52
C THR A 131 -2.35 12.10 -7.32
N ALA A 132 -2.57 13.39 -7.58
CA ALA A 132 -3.07 14.34 -6.59
C ALA A 132 -4.58 14.53 -6.76
N ARG A 133 -5.33 14.44 -5.65
CA ARG A 133 -6.79 14.69 -5.61
C ARG A 133 -7.13 15.74 -4.56
N ARG A 134 -6.78 15.42 -3.32
CA ARG A 134 -6.88 16.28 -2.15
C ARG A 134 -5.63 16.05 -1.30
N LEU A 135 -5.11 17.13 -0.74
CA LEU A 135 -4.04 17.05 0.25
C LEU A 135 -4.65 16.70 1.62
N VAL A 136 -4.16 15.63 2.24
CA VAL A 136 -4.53 15.19 3.58
C VAL A 136 -3.31 15.32 4.48
N THR A 137 -3.42 16.09 5.56
CA THR A 137 -2.33 16.43 6.49
C THR A 137 -2.65 16.09 7.95
N THR A 138 -3.78 15.42 8.20
CA THR A 138 -4.29 15.12 9.54
C THR A 138 -4.23 13.63 9.85
N GLY A 139 -4.33 13.28 11.13
CA GLY A 139 -4.29 11.89 11.60
C GLY A 139 -2.89 11.28 11.37
N PRO A 140 -2.77 10.05 10.81
CA PRO A 140 -1.47 9.43 10.58
C PRO A 140 -0.58 10.24 9.61
N TYR A 141 -1.19 11.06 8.75
CA TYR A 141 -0.48 11.95 7.82
C TYR A 141 0.16 13.16 8.50
N SER A 142 -0.17 13.47 9.77
CA SER A 142 0.57 14.49 10.52
C SER A 142 1.83 13.95 11.19
N ILE A 143 2.01 12.63 11.23
CA ILE A 143 3.17 11.95 11.84
C ILE A 143 4.26 11.69 10.79
N VAL A 144 3.86 11.13 9.66
CA VAL A 144 4.71 10.91 8.47
C VAL A 144 3.87 11.18 7.23
N ARG A 145 4.49 11.59 6.11
CA ARG A 145 3.75 11.95 4.89
C ARG A 145 3.16 10.76 4.16
N HIS A 146 3.77 9.60 4.36
CA HIS A 146 3.50 8.36 3.61
C HIS A 146 3.19 7.19 4.56
N PRO A 147 2.25 7.33 5.52
CA PRO A 147 2.02 6.32 6.56
C PRO A 147 1.52 5.00 5.98
N LEU A 148 0.71 5.05 4.92
CA LEU A 148 0.22 3.86 4.24
C LEU A 148 1.35 2.98 3.71
N TYR A 149 2.42 3.59 3.18
CA TYR A 149 3.59 2.84 2.69
C TYR A 149 4.38 2.19 3.83
N VAL A 150 4.39 2.78 5.02
CA VAL A 150 4.98 2.18 6.23
C VAL A 150 4.16 0.97 6.67
N CYS A 151 2.83 1.11 6.72
CA CYS A 151 1.93 0.00 7.04
C CYS A 151 2.04 -1.15 6.02
N GLU A 152 2.16 -0.80 4.74
CA GLU A 152 2.37 -1.77 3.66
C GLU A 152 3.72 -2.49 3.79
N ALA A 153 4.78 -1.80 4.21
CA ALA A 153 6.08 -2.44 4.47
C ALA A 153 5.99 -3.49 5.60
N VAL A 154 5.19 -3.23 6.65
CA VAL A 154 4.94 -4.20 7.73
C VAL A 154 4.17 -5.42 7.19
N PHE A 155 3.15 -5.20 6.36
CA PHE A 155 2.42 -6.27 5.68
C PHE A 155 3.33 -7.12 4.79
N VAL A 156 4.20 -6.47 3.99
CA VAL A 156 5.19 -7.13 3.14
C VAL A 156 6.19 -7.94 3.95
N LEU A 157 6.65 -7.43 5.09
CA LEU A 157 7.53 -8.17 5.99
C LEU A 157 6.85 -9.46 6.47
N GLY A 158 5.57 -9.41 6.80
CA GLY A 158 4.80 -10.62 7.14
C GLY A 158 4.75 -11.64 6.00
N MET A 159 4.54 -11.19 4.75
CA MET A 159 4.58 -12.08 3.58
C MET A 159 5.96 -12.73 3.36
N ILE A 160 7.03 -11.98 3.63
CA ILE A 160 8.40 -12.51 3.55
C ILE A 160 8.62 -13.57 4.63
N VAL A 161 8.15 -13.34 5.86
CA VAL A 161 8.31 -14.30 6.95
C VAL A 161 7.51 -15.58 6.69
N SER A 162 6.30 -15.50 6.11
CA SER A 162 5.48 -16.69 5.83
C SER A 162 6.01 -17.56 4.68
N HIS A 163 6.79 -16.99 3.75
CA HIS A 163 7.40 -17.69 2.60
C HIS A 163 8.92 -17.46 2.53
N PHE A 164 9.57 -17.46 3.69
CA PHE A 164 10.96 -17.05 3.83
C PHE A 164 11.90 -17.79 2.88
N SER A 165 12.45 -17.03 1.93
CA SER A 165 13.37 -17.51 0.91
C SER A 165 14.21 -16.34 0.39
N ALA A 166 15.35 -16.65 -0.23
CA ALA A 166 16.20 -15.62 -0.85
C ALA A 166 15.45 -14.81 -1.92
N ILE A 167 14.53 -15.46 -2.66
CA ILE A 167 13.69 -14.80 -3.67
C ILE A 167 12.72 -13.82 -3.00
N MET A 168 12.01 -14.23 -1.94
CA MET A 168 11.08 -13.35 -1.23
C MET A 168 11.78 -12.14 -0.61
N LEU A 169 12.97 -12.32 -0.05
CA LEU A 169 13.79 -11.21 0.45
C LEU A 169 14.18 -10.23 -0.67
N ALA A 170 14.68 -10.75 -1.80
CA ALA A 170 15.07 -9.92 -2.94
C ALA A 170 13.87 -9.14 -3.51
N LEU A 171 12.74 -9.80 -3.69
CA LEU A 171 11.50 -9.17 -4.15
C LEU A 171 10.96 -8.15 -3.15
N GLY A 172 11.09 -8.41 -1.85
CA GLY A 172 10.74 -7.45 -0.80
C GLY A 172 11.56 -6.16 -0.86
N ILE A 173 12.88 -6.27 -1.06
CA ILE A 173 13.75 -5.12 -1.23
C ILE A 173 13.38 -4.33 -2.50
N ILE A 174 13.15 -5.02 -3.62
CA ILE A 174 12.71 -4.39 -4.87
C ILE A 174 11.38 -3.68 -4.65
N GLN A 175 10.42 -4.31 -3.98
CA GLN A 175 9.11 -3.75 -3.69
C GLN A 175 9.24 -2.46 -2.85
N PHE A 176 10.06 -2.47 -1.80
CA PHE A 176 10.32 -1.28 -1.00
C PHE A 176 10.90 -0.13 -1.83
N LEU A 177 11.87 -0.42 -2.71
CA LEU A 177 12.46 0.58 -3.60
C LEU A 177 11.44 1.15 -4.60
N LEU A 178 10.56 0.30 -5.15
CA LEU A 178 9.48 0.73 -6.03
C LEU A 178 8.49 1.64 -5.30
N GLN A 179 8.08 1.28 -4.09
CA GLN A 179 7.19 2.12 -3.29
C GLN A 179 7.83 3.43 -2.86
N PHE A 180 9.11 3.43 -2.52
CA PHE A 180 9.86 4.66 -2.26
C PHE A 180 9.90 5.57 -3.49
N ARG A 181 10.14 5.01 -4.69
CA ARG A 181 10.11 5.76 -5.95
C ARG A 181 8.72 6.29 -6.26
N ARG A 182 7.67 5.50 -6.01
CA ARG A 182 6.29 5.92 -6.17
C ARG A 182 5.93 7.08 -5.24
N ALA A 183 6.28 6.99 -3.96
CA ALA A 183 6.08 8.05 -3.00
C ALA A 183 6.75 9.36 -3.46
N ARG A 184 7.97 9.28 -4.04
CA ARG A 184 8.63 10.46 -4.64
C ARG A 184 7.88 11.06 -5.83
N TYR A 185 7.30 10.23 -6.71
CA TYR A 185 6.43 10.74 -7.77
C TYR A 185 5.17 11.39 -7.21
N GLU A 186 4.60 10.84 -6.14
CA GLU A 186 3.47 11.46 -5.44
C GLU A 186 3.86 12.83 -4.86
N GLU A 187 5.00 12.95 -4.17
CA GLU A 187 5.46 14.25 -3.66
C GLU A 187 5.67 15.27 -4.79
N LEU A 188 6.22 14.85 -5.94
CA LEU A 188 6.40 15.72 -7.10
C LEU A 188 5.07 16.31 -7.57
N ILE A 189 4.05 15.47 -7.74
CA ILE A 189 2.72 15.91 -8.20
C ILE A 189 2.05 16.75 -7.13
N LEU A 190 2.17 16.37 -5.85
CA LEU A 190 1.58 17.12 -4.74
C LEU A 190 2.19 18.54 -4.67
N ARG A 191 3.51 18.68 -4.82
CA ARG A 191 4.19 19.99 -4.92
C ARG A 191 3.68 20.83 -6.09
N GLN A 192 3.44 20.21 -7.23
CA GLN A 192 2.93 20.89 -8.42
C GLN A 192 1.44 21.28 -8.29
N THR A 193 0.67 20.54 -7.48
CA THR A 193 -0.79 20.69 -7.39
C THR A 193 -1.22 21.56 -6.21
N PHE A 194 -0.49 21.52 -5.10
CA PHE A 194 -0.87 22.15 -3.83
C PHE A 194 0.26 23.08 -3.33
N PRO A 195 0.09 24.41 -3.39
CA PRO A 195 1.08 25.36 -2.89
C PRO A 195 1.48 25.14 -1.42
N GLU A 196 0.52 24.73 -0.59
CA GLU A 196 0.71 24.46 0.84
C GLU A 196 1.53 23.18 1.14
N TYR A 197 1.82 22.36 0.12
CA TYR A 197 2.54 21.10 0.30
C TYR A 197 3.97 21.30 0.81
N GLU A 198 4.64 22.38 0.40
CA GLU A 198 6.03 22.63 0.78
C GLU A 198 6.17 22.84 2.30
N GLU A 199 5.26 23.61 2.90
CA GLU A 199 5.23 23.85 4.34
C GLU A 199 4.88 22.59 5.13
N TYR A 200 3.95 21.79 4.60
CA TYR A 200 3.66 20.47 5.13
C TYR A 200 4.90 19.56 5.10
N ALA A 201 5.62 19.53 3.97
CA ALA A 201 6.79 18.69 3.78
C ALA A 201 8.00 19.06 4.64
N LYS A 202 8.12 20.34 5.04
CA LYS A 202 9.13 20.79 6.01
C LYS A 202 8.86 20.28 7.42
N ARG A 203 7.60 20.15 7.82
CA ARG A 203 7.18 19.79 9.19
C ARG A 203 7.11 18.29 9.41
N VAL A 204 6.57 17.56 8.45
CA VAL A 204 6.25 16.14 8.58
C VAL A 204 7.26 15.32 7.79
N PRO A 205 7.99 14.36 8.38
CA PRO A 205 8.99 13.55 7.68
C PRO A 205 8.34 12.56 6.70
N MET A 206 9.11 12.01 5.76
CA MET A 206 8.57 11.18 4.69
C MET A 206 8.00 9.84 5.21
N LEU A 207 8.81 9.04 5.91
CA LEU A 207 8.48 7.66 6.31
C LEU A 207 8.79 7.34 7.77
N VAL A 208 9.89 7.86 8.32
CA VAL A 208 10.30 7.61 9.70
C VAL A 208 9.92 8.82 10.55
N PRO A 209 9.13 8.66 11.63
CA PRO A 209 8.78 9.76 12.51
C PRO A 209 10.02 10.40 13.13
N TRP A 210 9.96 11.70 13.39
CA TRP A 210 10.97 12.36 14.22
C TRP A 210 10.88 11.80 15.65
N LEU A 211 12.03 11.51 16.25
CA LEU A 211 12.11 11.11 17.67
C LEU A 211 11.89 12.32 18.60
N ALA A 212 11.90 13.55 18.08
CA ALA A 212 11.67 14.79 18.81
C ALA A 212 10.47 15.57 18.23
N PRO A 213 9.71 16.32 19.05
CA PRO A 213 8.60 17.16 18.56
C PRO A 213 9.12 18.20 17.55
N ALA A 214 8.32 18.48 16.52
CA ALA A 214 8.63 19.56 15.58
C ALA A 214 8.68 20.92 16.34
N PRO A 215 9.58 21.85 15.97
CA PRO A 215 9.64 23.16 16.60
C PRO A 215 8.31 23.90 16.43
N ALA A 216 7.78 24.45 17.53
CA ALA A 216 6.65 25.38 17.48
C ALA A 216 7.08 26.69 16.81
N LEU A 217 6.18 27.31 16.04
CA LEU A 217 6.43 28.60 15.41
C LEU A 217 6.55 29.70 16.48
N SER A 218 7.56 30.56 16.34
CA SER A 218 7.54 31.91 16.89
C SER A 218 6.42 32.69 16.20
N SER A 219 5.47 33.17 16.98
CA SER A 219 4.33 33.98 16.54
C SER A 219 4.73 35.42 16.20
N ASP A 220 5.76 35.62 15.39
CA ASP A 220 6.27 36.95 15.04
C ASP A 220 5.86 37.34 13.62
N THR A 221 4.57 37.62 13.45
CA THR A 221 4.06 38.55 12.42
C THR A 221 2.77 39.19 12.92
N GLU A 222 2.90 40.09 13.89
CA GLU A 222 2.04 41.26 14.04
C GLU A 222 2.97 42.47 14.07
N VAL A 223 3.09 43.20 12.95
CA VAL A 223 3.04 44.68 12.82
C VAL A 223 2.74 45.01 11.36
#